data_AF-A0A9W6UZD1-F1
#
_entry.id   AF-A0A9W6UZD1-F1
#
_cell.length_a   1.000
_cell.length_b   1.000
_cell.length_c   1.000
_cell.angle_alpha   90.00
_cell.angle_beta   90.00
_cell.angle_gamma   90.00
#
_symmetry.space_group_name_H-M   'P 1'
#
loop_
_entity.id
_entity.type
_entity.pdbx_description
1 polymer ?
#
loop_
_entity_poly.entity_id
_entity_poly.type
_entity_poly.pdbx_seq_one_letter_code
_entity_poly.pdbx_strand_id
1 'polypeptide(L)'
;MLPVSEMRGFQRAPRGFIMCEHWPPCPPATAPEHGSARLVAYHPEQGWGLLCNGVVIFDDGGELPPGDRLVSLSRLQAAAPVG
;
A
#
# COMPACT_ATOMS: atom_id res chain seq x y z
N MET A 1 5.75 29.43 34.38
CA MET A 1 6.49 29.51 33.11
C MET A 1 7.26 28.21 32.92
N LEU A 2 6.67 27.26 32.20
CA LEU A 2 7.34 26.04 31.74
C LEU A 2 6.84 25.76 30.32
N PRO A 3 7.63 26.01 29.26
CA PRO A 3 7.31 25.57 27.92
C PRO A 3 7.98 24.23 27.67
N VAL A 4 7.21 23.15 27.65
CA VAL A 4 7.65 21.90 27.02
C VAL A 4 6.74 21.69 25.82
N SER A 5 7.15 22.27 24.70
CA SER A 5 6.58 22.11 23.37
C SER A 5 6.75 20.68 22.82
N GLU A 6 6.55 19.67 23.66
CA GLU A 6 6.66 18.26 23.31
C GLU A 6 5.30 17.74 22.82
N MET A 7 4.75 18.37 21.79
CA MET A 7 3.75 17.72 20.95
C MET A 7 4.45 16.82 19.94
N ARG A 8 5.26 15.87 20.45
CA ARG A 8 5.55 14.64 19.69
C ARG A 8 4.25 13.86 19.70
N GLY A 9 3.40 14.22 18.74
CA GLY A 9 2.13 13.55 18.46
C GLY A 9 2.37 12.06 18.54
N PHE A 10 1.69 11.46 19.50
CA PHE A 10 1.50 10.04 19.70
C PHE A 10 1.68 9.32 18.36
N GLN A 11 2.86 8.74 18.12
CA GLN A 11 3.12 7.98 16.91
C GLN A 11 2.06 6.88 16.89
N ARG A 12 1.02 7.05 16.07
CA ARG A 12 0.08 5.99 15.75
C ARG A 12 0.95 4.86 15.20
N ALA A 13 1.18 3.84 16.03
CA ALA A 13 1.78 2.61 15.58
C ALA A 13 0.96 2.12 14.38
N PRO A 14 1.55 1.95 13.17
CA PRO A 14 0.82 1.42 12.05
C PRO A 14 0.42 -0.02 12.39
N ARG A 15 -0.87 -0.22 12.68
CA ARG A 15 -1.46 -1.56 12.80
C ARG A 15 -1.65 -2.10 11.39
N GLY A 16 -0.70 -2.91 10.94
CA GLY A 16 -0.87 -3.76 9.76
C GLY A 16 0.04 -3.43 8.58
N PHE A 17 1.35 -3.59 8.77
CA PHE A 17 2.22 -4.01 7.66
C PHE A 17 2.79 -5.35 8.07
N ILE A 18 2.53 -6.38 7.26
CA ILE A 18 3.19 -7.69 7.42
C ILE A 18 4.68 -7.38 7.47
N MET A 19 5.29 -7.59 8.64
CA MET A 19 6.74 -7.59 8.78
C MET A 19 7.21 -8.68 7.85
N CYS A 20 7.62 -8.28 6.64
CA CYS A 20 8.05 -9.23 5.63
C CYS A 20 9.16 -10.08 6.25
N GLU A 21 9.09 -11.40 6.15
CA GLU A 21 10.08 -12.32 6.72
C GLU A 21 11.42 -12.31 5.94
N HIS A 22 11.63 -11.28 5.11
CA HIS A 22 12.82 -11.10 4.30
C HIS A 22 13.99 -10.59 5.14
N TRP A 23 15.19 -11.12 4.87
CA TRP A 23 16.45 -10.61 5.39
C TRP A 23 17.37 -10.22 4.22
N PRO A 24 17.86 -8.97 4.14
CA PRO A 24 17.55 -7.82 5.01
C PRO A 24 16.06 -7.42 4.97
N PRO A 25 15.56 -6.72 6.01
CA PRO A 25 14.17 -6.28 6.05
C PRO A 25 13.84 -5.38 4.87
N CYS A 26 12.66 -5.57 4.28
CA CYS A 26 12.21 -4.74 3.17
C CYS A 26 11.89 -3.31 3.65
N PRO A 27 12.16 -2.30 2.80
CA PRO A 27 11.82 -0.93 3.13
C PRO A 27 10.30 -0.75 3.25
N PRO A 28 9.84 0.10 4.19
CA PRO A 28 8.42 0.38 4.35
C PRO A 28 7.89 1.10 3.11
N ALA A 29 6.59 0.94 2.83
CA ALA A 29 5.96 1.54 1.65
C ALA A 29 6.03 3.08 1.59
N THR A 30 6.30 3.74 2.72
CA THR A 30 6.44 5.20 2.81
C THR A 30 7.88 5.69 2.63
N ALA A 31 8.86 4.79 2.52
CA ALA A 31 10.26 5.16 2.32
C ALA A 31 10.52 5.53 0.84
N PRO A 32 11.50 6.39 0.54
CA PRO A 32 11.87 6.72 -0.85
C PRO A 32 12.37 5.49 -1.63
N GLU A 33 12.92 4.50 -0.94
CA GLU A 33 13.40 3.25 -1.52
C GLU A 33 12.37 2.10 -1.50
N HIS A 34 11.09 2.39 -1.25
CA HIS A 34 10.03 1.37 -1.15
C HIS A 34 9.93 0.46 -2.40
N GLY A 35 10.32 0.96 -3.58
CA GLY A 35 10.34 0.21 -4.84
C GLY A 35 11.40 -0.89 -4.88
N SER A 36 12.32 -0.92 -3.93
CA SER A 36 13.32 -1.98 -3.77
C SER A 36 12.82 -3.18 -2.95
N ALA A 37 11.57 -3.15 -2.48
CA ALA A 37 10.96 -4.30 -1.83
C ALA A 37 10.77 -5.49 -2.80
N ARG A 38 10.64 -6.70 -2.26
CA ARG A 38 10.58 -7.92 -3.07
C ARG A 38 9.23 -8.02 -3.80
N LEU A 39 9.26 -8.25 -5.10
CA LEU A 39 8.09 -8.58 -5.91
C LEU A 39 7.51 -9.94 -5.49
N VAL A 40 6.22 -9.96 -5.12
CA VAL A 40 5.50 -11.16 -4.68
C VAL A 40 4.43 -11.61 -5.66
N ALA A 41 3.96 -10.71 -6.53
CA ALA A 41 3.09 -11.04 -7.65
C ALA A 41 3.43 -10.16 -8.85
N TYR A 42 3.33 -10.70 -10.05
CA TYR A 42 3.53 -9.95 -11.29
C TYR A 42 2.51 -10.39 -12.34
N HIS A 43 1.80 -9.41 -12.89
CA HIS A 43 0.76 -9.59 -13.89
C HIS A 43 1.12 -8.75 -15.13
N PRO A 44 1.97 -9.27 -16.02
CA PRO A 44 2.39 -8.55 -17.23
C PRO A 44 1.20 -8.26 -18.15
N GLU A 45 0.21 -9.16 -18.18
CA GLU A 45 -1.02 -8.99 -18.97
C GLU A 45 -1.87 -7.79 -18.52
N GLN A 46 -1.68 -7.31 -17.29
CA GLN A 46 -2.37 -6.14 -16.71
C GLN A 46 -1.42 -4.97 -16.44
N GLY A 47 -0.12 -5.12 -16.72
CA GLY A 47 0.89 -4.09 -16.55
C GLY A 47 1.21 -3.71 -15.10
N TRP A 48 1.05 -4.63 -14.13
CA TRP A 48 1.36 -4.33 -12.71
C TRP A 48 2.07 -5.47 -11.97
N GLY A 49 2.74 -5.09 -10.88
CA GLY A 49 3.36 -6.00 -9.92
C GLY A 49 3.09 -5.56 -8.47
N LEU A 50 2.98 -6.52 -7.55
CA LEU A 50 2.78 -6.26 -6.13
C LEU A 50 4.07 -6.57 -5.37
N LEU A 51 4.54 -5.61 -4.59
CA LEU A 51 5.67 -5.76 -3.67
C LEU A 51 5.19 -6.23 -2.29
N CYS A 52 6.06 -6.92 -1.56
CA CYS A 52 5.74 -7.49 -0.25
C CYS A 52 5.38 -6.45 0.81
N ASN A 53 5.82 -5.20 0.64
CA ASN A 53 5.45 -4.08 1.51
C ASN A 53 4.07 -3.47 1.17
N GLY A 54 3.34 -4.05 0.21
CA GLY A 54 2.01 -3.63 -0.21
C GLY A 54 2.00 -2.55 -1.29
N VAL A 55 3.16 -2.13 -1.80
CA VAL A 55 3.24 -1.21 -2.94
C VAL A 55 2.93 -1.95 -4.23
N VAL A 56 2.06 -1.38 -5.05
CA VAL A 56 1.84 -1.85 -6.43
C VAL A 56 2.69 -0.99 -7.36
N ILE A 57 3.47 -1.63 -8.22
CA ILE A 57 4.24 -0.99 -9.29
C ILE A 57 3.55 -1.22 -10.63
N PHE A 58 3.57 -0.21 -11.49
CA PHE A 58 3.06 -0.30 -12.86
C PHE A 58 4.21 -0.29 -13.85
N ASP A 59 4.00 -0.91 -15.01
CA ASP A 59 5.02 -1.00 -16.07
C ASP A 59 5.41 0.40 -16.62
N ASP A 60 4.46 1.35 -16.59
CA ASP A 60 4.69 2.77 -16.95
C ASP A 60 5.51 3.56 -15.92
N GLY A 61 6.08 2.90 -14.90
CA GLY A 61 6.86 3.52 -13.83
C GLY A 61 6.02 4.19 -12.75
N GLY A 62 4.70 4.02 -12.80
CA GLY A 62 3.79 4.45 -11.73
C GLY A 62 3.91 3.56 -10.49
N GLU A 63 3.58 4.12 -9.34
CA GLU A 63 3.51 3.41 -8.06
C GLU A 63 2.22 3.75 -7.35
N LEU A 64 1.62 2.76 -6.70
CA LEU A 64 0.49 2.95 -5.80
C LEU A 64 0.87 2.41 -4.43
N PRO A 65 1.10 3.30 -3.45
CA PRO A 65 1.30 2.90 -2.07
C PRO A 65 0.09 2.11 -1.56
N PRO A 66 0.28 1.23 -0.58
CA PRO A 66 -0.80 0.55 0.11
C PRO A 66 -1.74 1.59 0.72
N GLY A 67 -2.94 1.70 0.17
CA GLY A 67 -3.96 2.60 0.67
C GLY A 67 -4.66 2.04 1.90
N ASP A 68 -5.03 2.91 2.84
CA ASP A 68 -5.73 2.52 4.08
C ASP A 68 -7.19 2.10 3.88
N ARG A 69 -7.70 2.10 2.63
CA ARG A 69 -9.12 1.93 2.36
C ARG A 69 -9.37 1.07 1.14
N LEU A 70 -9.69 -0.21 1.39
CA LEU A 70 -10.41 -1.02 0.43
C LEU A 70 -11.74 -0.32 0.12
N VAL A 71 -11.89 0.19 -1.10
CA VAL A 71 -13.18 0.64 -1.59
C VAL A 71 -13.95 -0.63 -1.94
N SER A 72 -14.89 -1.04 -1.08
CA SER A 72 -15.76 -2.16 -1.40
C SER A 72 -16.56 -1.83 -2.65
N LEU A 73 -16.31 -2.54 -3.75
CA LEU A 73 -17.15 -2.49 -4.94
C LEU A 73 -18.46 -3.21 -4.62
N SER A 74 -19.37 -2.48 -3.98
CA SER A 74 -20.76 -2.93 -3.88
C SER A 74 -21.32 -3.01 -5.30
N ARG A 75 -21.62 -4.24 -5.73
CA ARG A 75 -22.17 -4.57 -7.04
C ARG A 75 -23.25 -3.55 -7.44
N LEU A 76 -22.99 -2.74 -8.46
CA LEU A 76 -24.06 -2.08 -9.21
C LEU A 76 -24.91 -3.23 -9.77
N GLN A 77 -26.06 -3.48 -9.16
CA GLN A 77 -27.00 -4.44 -9.67
C GLN A 77 -27.44 -3.91 -11.03
N ALA A 78 -26.98 -4.55 -12.10
CA ALA A 78 -27.42 -4.26 -13.45
C ALA A 78 -28.96 -4.33 -13.45
N ALA A 79 -29.60 -3.18 -13.63
CA ALA A 79 -31.04 -3.13 -13.86
C ALA A 79 -31.32 -3.99 -15.10
N ALA A 80 -32.21 -4.96 -14.93
CA ALA A 80 -32.66 -5.88 -15.97
C ALA A 80 -33.11 -5.12 -17.24
N PRO A 81 -33.01 -5.73 -18.43
CA PRO A 81 -33.56 -5.11 -19.64
C PRO A 81 -35.06 -4.88 -19.45
N VAL A 82 -35.49 -3.62 -19.59
CA VAL A 82 -36.91 -3.33 -19.76
C VAL A 82 -37.29 -3.81 -21.16
N GLY A 83 -38.22 -4.78 -21.21
CA GLY A 83 -38.89 -5.18 -22.44
C GLY A 83 -39.89 -4.14 -22.90
#